data_AF-A0A954L3Z0-F1
#
_entry.id   AF-A0A954L3Z0-F1
#
_cell.length_a   1.000
_cell.length_b   1.000
_cell.length_c   1.000
_cell.angle_alpha   90.00
_cell.angle_beta   90.00
_cell.angle_gamma   90.00
#
_symmetry.space_group_name_H-M   'P 1'
#
loop_
_entity.id
_entity.type
_entity.pdbx_description
1 polymer ?
#
loop_
_entity_poly.entity_id
_entity_poly.type
_entity_poly.pdbx_seq_one_letter_code
_entity_poly.pdbx_strand_id
1 'polypeptide(L)'
;HLFYKDKFSHYRLRIEYRFVGEQCEGGPGWAFRNSGAMLHGESPETMAVDQDFPVSIEAQFLGGERDRTTSNLCTPGTNVVYEGNLRLAHCTNSKSQLYPGDQWVTVEMEVHGSGAIKHIIDGEVVLEYEQSQYDTREDHSKELSEKAGSLLIEEGTISLQSESHPVEFRKVELLVLEE
;
A
#
# COMPACT_ATOMS: atom_id res chain seq x y z
N HIS A 1 1.39 8.28 -9.16
CA HIS A 1 0.34 7.98 -8.18
C HIS A 1 -0.81 8.96 -8.32
N LEU A 2 -2.04 8.53 -8.05
CA LEU A 2 -3.22 9.41 -7.89
C LEU A 2 -3.47 9.63 -6.40
N PHE A 3 -3.19 10.83 -5.90
CA PHE A 3 -3.34 11.17 -4.48
C PHE A 3 -4.74 11.64 -4.13
N TYR A 4 -5.25 11.19 -2.99
CA TYR A 4 -6.37 11.83 -2.33
C TYR A 4 -5.86 13.05 -1.54
N LYS A 5 -6.66 14.12 -1.55
CA LYS A 5 -6.29 15.42 -0.99
C LYS A 5 -6.23 15.47 0.55
N ASP A 6 -7.00 14.60 1.22
CA ASP A 6 -7.13 14.59 2.68
C ASP A 6 -6.31 13.46 3.29
N LYS A 7 -6.00 13.59 4.59
CA LYS A 7 -5.32 12.57 5.40
C LYS A 7 -6.32 11.81 6.25
N PHE A 8 -6.03 10.55 6.52
CA PHE A 8 -6.87 9.68 7.34
C PHE A 8 -6.03 8.89 8.35
N SER A 9 -6.62 8.65 9.53
CA SER A 9 -6.00 7.87 10.60
C SER A 9 -6.70 6.52 10.76
N HIS A 10 -8.03 6.52 10.98
CA HIS A 10 -8.84 5.33 11.19
C HIS A 10 -9.88 5.19 10.07
N TYR A 11 -9.78 4.15 9.27
CA TYR A 11 -10.64 3.97 8.10
C TYR A 11 -10.71 2.54 7.60
N ARG A 12 -11.77 2.25 6.85
CA ARG A 12 -11.88 1.10 5.97
C ARG A 12 -11.92 1.58 4.53
N LEU A 13 -10.94 1.14 3.73
CA LEU A 13 -10.82 1.44 2.31
C LEU A 13 -11.19 0.20 1.52
N ARG A 14 -12.17 0.29 0.62
CA ARG A 14 -12.57 -0.78 -0.29
C ARG A 14 -12.29 -0.38 -1.72
N ILE A 15 -11.57 -1.23 -2.45
CA ILE A 15 -11.18 -1.00 -3.84
C ILE A 15 -11.57 -2.19 -4.70
N GLU A 16 -12.17 -1.91 -5.85
CA GLU A 16 -12.38 -2.88 -6.92
C GLU A 16 -11.44 -2.53 -8.09
N TYR A 17 -10.47 -3.41 -8.36
CA TYR A 17 -9.45 -3.21 -9.40
C TYR A 17 -9.38 -4.40 -10.37
N ARG A 18 -8.83 -4.17 -11.57
CA ARG A 18 -8.34 -5.22 -12.49
C ARG A 18 -7.19 -4.72 -13.34
N PHE A 19 -6.34 -5.63 -13.79
CA PHE A 19 -5.32 -5.32 -14.79
C PHE A 19 -5.86 -5.55 -16.21
N VAL A 20 -5.46 -4.70 -17.14
CA VAL A 20 -5.88 -4.79 -18.55
C VAL A 20 -4.70 -4.51 -19.48
N GLY A 21 -4.84 -4.93 -20.75
CA GLY A 21 -3.85 -4.66 -21.79
C GLY A 21 -2.46 -5.22 -21.45
N GLU A 22 -1.46 -4.62 -22.09
CA GLU A 22 -0.06 -5.02 -22.02
C GLU A 22 0.75 -4.01 -21.19
N GLN A 23 1.81 -4.50 -20.55
CA GLN A 23 2.78 -3.65 -19.87
C GLN A 23 3.41 -2.67 -20.86
N CYS A 24 3.63 -1.42 -20.44
CA CYS A 24 4.32 -0.42 -21.25
C CYS A 24 5.71 -0.90 -21.66
N GLU A 25 6.13 -0.57 -22.89
CA GLU A 25 7.48 -0.87 -23.38
C GLU A 25 8.54 -0.23 -22.47
N GLY A 26 9.55 -1.02 -22.08
CA GLY A 26 10.58 -0.60 -21.12
C GLY A 26 10.16 -0.70 -19.64
N GLY A 27 8.93 -1.12 -19.36
CA GLY A 27 8.48 -1.42 -18.00
C GLY A 27 9.33 -2.52 -17.35
N PRO A 28 9.68 -2.41 -16.06
CA PRO A 28 10.52 -3.40 -15.43
C PRO A 28 9.76 -4.72 -15.22
N GLY A 29 10.45 -5.86 -15.37
CA GLY A 29 9.78 -7.17 -15.34
C GLY A 29 9.07 -7.50 -14.02
N TRP A 30 9.48 -6.91 -12.91
CA TRP A 30 8.82 -7.09 -11.61
C TRP A 30 7.47 -6.35 -11.52
N ALA A 31 7.28 -5.30 -12.33
CA ALA A 31 6.09 -4.48 -12.37
C ALA A 31 5.00 -5.03 -13.32
N PHE A 32 5.20 -6.24 -13.87
CA PHE A 32 4.16 -6.90 -14.66
C PHE A 32 2.91 -7.10 -13.79
N ARG A 33 1.80 -6.50 -14.23
CA ARG A 33 0.53 -6.43 -13.49
C ARG A 33 0.74 -6.09 -12.01
N ASN A 34 1.48 -5.01 -11.77
CA ASN A 34 1.74 -4.47 -10.45
C ASN A 34 1.12 -3.06 -10.31
N SER A 35 0.55 -2.83 -9.15
CA SER A 35 -0.09 -1.59 -8.71
C SER A 35 -0.27 -1.72 -7.20
N GLY A 36 -0.96 -0.78 -6.56
CA GLY A 36 -1.20 -0.83 -5.14
C GLY A 36 -1.95 0.40 -4.65
N ALA A 37 -2.40 0.34 -3.40
CA ALA A 37 -2.83 1.50 -2.66
C ALA A 37 -1.76 1.85 -1.61
N MET A 38 -1.26 3.07 -1.66
CA MET A 38 -0.38 3.62 -0.64
C MET A 38 -1.27 4.12 0.50
N LEU A 39 -1.13 3.53 1.68
CA LEU A 39 -1.78 3.83 2.94
C LEU A 39 -0.82 4.63 3.82
N HIS A 40 -1.37 5.56 4.60
CA HIS A 40 -0.57 6.41 5.50
C HIS A 40 0.63 7.06 4.78
N GLY A 41 0.41 7.46 3.53
CA GLY A 41 1.47 7.99 2.71
C GLY A 41 1.78 9.45 3.02
N GLU A 42 3.03 9.83 2.82
CA GLU A 42 3.39 11.24 2.83
C GLU A 42 2.59 12.05 1.80
N SER A 43 2.52 13.35 1.99
CA SER A 43 1.85 14.26 1.06
C SER A 43 2.67 14.45 -0.22
N PRO A 44 2.05 14.62 -1.40
CA PRO A 44 2.79 14.82 -2.64
C PRO A 44 3.68 16.08 -2.62
N GLU A 45 3.35 17.08 -1.80
CA GLU A 45 4.14 18.30 -1.63
C GLU A 45 5.44 18.09 -0.84
N THR A 46 5.57 16.99 -0.10
CA THR A 46 6.79 16.65 0.65
C THR A 46 7.73 15.74 -0.12
N MET A 47 7.24 15.09 -1.18
CA MET A 47 8.05 14.20 -2.00
C MET A 47 9.15 14.97 -2.74
N ALA A 48 10.33 14.37 -2.86
CA ALA A 48 11.36 14.90 -3.74
C ALA A 48 10.96 14.72 -5.22
N VAL A 49 11.46 15.59 -6.10
CA VAL A 49 11.12 15.59 -7.53
C VAL A 49 11.42 14.24 -8.20
N ASP A 50 12.54 13.62 -7.81
CA ASP A 50 13.01 12.34 -8.37
C ASP A 50 12.71 11.14 -7.44
N GLN A 51 11.72 11.28 -6.55
CA GLN A 51 11.32 10.21 -5.65
C GLN A 51 10.35 9.25 -6.33
N ASP A 52 10.71 7.97 -6.41
CA ASP A 52 9.93 6.95 -7.12
C ASP A 52 8.58 6.64 -6.44
N PHE A 53 8.59 6.50 -5.11
CA PHE A 53 7.42 6.11 -4.30
C PHE A 53 7.29 7.00 -3.07
N PRO A 54 6.06 7.36 -2.65
CA PRO A 54 5.87 8.06 -1.38
C PRO A 54 6.30 7.18 -0.21
N VAL A 55 6.88 7.78 0.82
CA VAL A 55 7.08 7.10 2.12
C VAL A 55 5.70 6.71 2.65
N SER A 56 5.43 5.41 2.72
CA SER A 56 4.08 4.88 2.94
C SER A 56 4.07 3.39 3.23
N ILE A 57 2.91 2.88 3.62
CA ILE A 57 2.59 1.46 3.64
C ILE A 57 1.86 1.14 2.34
N GLU A 58 2.25 0.10 1.61
CA GLU A 58 1.59 -0.30 0.36
C GLU A 58 0.78 -1.58 0.54
N ALA A 59 -0.51 -1.52 0.21
CA ALA A 59 -1.30 -2.69 -0.11
C ALA A 59 -1.13 -3.01 -1.61
N GLN A 60 -0.21 -3.94 -1.91
CA GLN A 60 0.20 -4.25 -3.27
C GLN A 60 -0.87 -5.06 -4.03
N PHE A 61 -1.19 -4.66 -5.24
CA PHE A 61 -2.12 -5.33 -6.15
C PHE A 61 -1.36 -6.06 -7.25
N LEU A 62 -1.51 -7.39 -7.30
CA LEU A 62 -0.89 -8.22 -8.32
C LEU A 62 -1.94 -8.96 -9.16
N GLY A 63 -1.75 -8.99 -10.48
CA GLY A 63 -2.64 -9.63 -11.46
C GLY A 63 -2.15 -10.99 -12.01
N GLY A 64 -1.42 -11.74 -11.19
CA GLY A 64 -1.05 -13.14 -11.37
C GLY A 64 -0.70 -13.65 -12.78
N GLU A 65 0.60 -13.81 -13.05
CA GLU A 65 1.16 -15.08 -13.55
C GLU A 65 2.21 -15.55 -12.52
N ARG A 66 2.38 -16.88 -12.33
CA ARG A 66 3.44 -17.52 -11.50
C ARG A 66 3.39 -17.27 -9.99
N ASP A 67 2.38 -17.81 -9.29
CA ASP A 67 2.35 -17.94 -7.82
C ASP A 67 2.47 -16.64 -7.00
N ARG A 68 2.15 -15.49 -7.60
CA ARG A 68 2.15 -14.17 -6.94
C ARG A 68 0.81 -13.89 -6.28
N THR A 69 0.77 -13.97 -4.94
CA THR A 69 -0.38 -13.52 -4.12
C THR A 69 -0.60 -12.02 -4.29
N THR A 70 -1.81 -11.53 -4.05
CA THR A 70 -2.15 -10.10 -4.06
C THR A 70 -2.46 -9.57 -2.67
N SER A 71 -2.62 -8.26 -2.52
CA SER A 71 -2.77 -7.57 -1.24
C SER A 71 -1.62 -7.90 -0.29
N ASN A 72 -0.41 -7.96 -0.85
CA ASN A 72 0.82 -8.06 -0.07
C ASN A 72 1.12 -6.71 0.59
N LEU A 73 2.03 -6.71 1.55
CA LEU A 73 2.60 -5.50 2.11
C LEU A 73 3.91 -5.16 1.40
N CYS A 74 4.05 -3.92 0.94
CA CYS A 74 5.36 -3.32 0.67
C CYS A 74 5.57 -2.08 1.56
N THR A 75 6.81 -1.80 1.95
CA THR A 75 7.11 -0.73 2.94
C THR A 75 8.13 0.29 2.40
N PRO A 76 7.81 1.07 1.35
CA PRO A 76 8.72 2.10 0.85
C PRO A 76 8.96 3.17 1.92
N GLY A 77 10.22 3.33 2.34
CA GLY A 77 10.62 4.27 3.39
C GLY A 77 10.00 4.00 4.77
N THR A 78 9.40 2.83 4.98
CA THR A 78 8.69 2.49 6.22
C THR A 78 9.06 1.09 6.70
N ASN A 79 8.68 0.78 7.94
CA ASN A 79 8.70 -0.56 8.52
C ASN A 79 7.39 -0.81 9.27
N VAL A 80 7.11 -2.08 9.61
CA VAL A 80 5.97 -2.47 10.45
C VAL A 80 6.40 -3.49 11.50
N VAL A 81 5.58 -3.70 12.52
CA VAL A 81 5.65 -4.91 13.35
C VAL A 81 4.77 -5.98 12.73
N TYR A 82 5.38 -7.10 12.35
CA TYR A 82 4.71 -8.27 11.80
C TYR A 82 5.04 -9.49 12.66
N GLU A 83 4.02 -10.20 13.13
CA GLU A 83 4.16 -11.35 14.04
C GLU A 83 5.04 -11.02 15.28
N GLY A 84 4.83 -9.83 15.86
CA GLY A 84 5.52 -9.35 17.05
C GLY A 84 6.98 -8.91 16.84
N ASN A 85 7.47 -8.88 15.59
CA ASN A 85 8.83 -8.50 15.26
C ASN A 85 8.88 -7.33 14.28
N LEU A 86 9.85 -6.42 14.44
CA LEU A 86 10.10 -5.37 13.46
C LEU A 86 10.52 -5.99 12.12
N ARG A 87 9.70 -5.76 11.09
CA ARG A 87 9.89 -6.28 9.75
C ARG A 87 10.68 -5.28 8.92
N LEU A 88 11.96 -5.60 8.68
CA LEU A 88 12.87 -4.74 7.91
C LEU A 88 12.88 -5.02 6.41
N ALA A 89 12.29 -6.13 5.96
CA ALA A 89 12.28 -6.43 4.53
C ALA A 89 11.08 -5.77 3.87
N HIS A 90 11.33 -5.24 2.69
CA HIS A 90 10.38 -4.41 1.96
C HIS A 90 9.06 -5.10 1.68
N CYS A 91 9.06 -6.36 1.20
CA CYS A 91 7.84 -7.09 0.88
C CYS A 91 7.51 -8.19 1.91
N THR A 92 6.22 -8.33 2.22
CA THR A 92 5.65 -9.45 2.97
C THR A 92 4.42 -9.98 2.25
N ASN A 93 4.46 -11.26 1.87
CA ASN A 93 3.38 -11.89 1.13
C ASN A 93 2.15 -12.09 2.01
N SER A 94 0.97 -11.84 1.45
CA SER A 94 -0.30 -12.24 2.07
C SER A 94 -0.56 -13.74 1.86
N LYS A 95 -1.65 -14.22 2.45
CA LYS A 95 -2.17 -15.57 2.27
C LYS A 95 -3.32 -15.63 1.24
N SER A 96 -3.44 -14.61 0.38
CA SER A 96 -4.52 -14.53 -0.60
C SER A 96 -4.45 -15.64 -1.64
N GLN A 97 -5.58 -15.89 -2.31
CA GLN A 97 -5.60 -16.71 -3.52
C GLN A 97 -4.89 -16.00 -4.67
N LEU A 98 -4.64 -16.73 -5.75
CA LEU A 98 -4.11 -16.15 -6.98
C LEU A 98 -5.27 -15.61 -7.83
N TYR A 99 -5.11 -14.40 -8.36
CA TYR A 99 -6.10 -13.74 -9.21
C TYR A 99 -5.50 -13.50 -10.61
N PRO A 100 -5.39 -14.54 -11.46
CA PRO A 100 -4.82 -14.40 -12.80
C PRO A 100 -5.78 -13.72 -13.77
N GLY A 101 -5.22 -13.06 -14.78
CA GLY A 101 -5.97 -12.50 -15.91
C GLY A 101 -6.50 -11.10 -15.64
N ASP A 102 -7.69 -10.83 -16.16
CA ASP A 102 -8.36 -9.52 -16.20
C ASP A 102 -9.62 -9.47 -15.32
N GLN A 103 -9.73 -10.39 -14.36
CA GLN A 103 -10.84 -10.45 -13.42
C GLN A 103 -10.84 -9.26 -12.46
N TRP A 104 -12.04 -8.85 -12.05
CA TRP A 104 -12.21 -7.87 -10.99
C TRP A 104 -11.90 -8.49 -9.63
N VAL A 105 -11.00 -7.87 -8.89
CA VAL A 105 -10.64 -8.22 -7.51
C VAL A 105 -11.16 -7.14 -6.58
N THR A 106 -11.81 -7.54 -5.48
CA THR A 106 -12.19 -6.62 -4.40
C THR A 106 -11.23 -6.82 -3.24
N VAL A 107 -10.55 -5.74 -2.86
CA VAL A 107 -9.67 -5.70 -1.69
C VAL A 107 -10.21 -4.69 -0.71
N GLU A 108 -10.02 -4.97 0.58
CA GLU A 108 -10.33 -4.03 1.64
C GLU A 108 -9.13 -3.89 2.57
N MET A 109 -8.87 -2.67 3.03
CA MET A 109 -7.87 -2.37 4.04
C MET A 109 -8.57 -1.71 5.22
N GLU A 110 -8.50 -2.34 6.38
CA GLU A 110 -9.02 -1.82 7.65
C GLU A 110 -7.82 -1.32 8.46
N VAL A 111 -7.78 -0.02 8.73
CA VAL A 111 -6.62 0.70 9.23
C VAL A 111 -7.01 1.43 10.51
N HIS A 112 -6.29 1.17 11.61
CA HIS A 112 -6.55 1.75 12.93
C HIS A 112 -5.38 2.62 13.42
N GLY A 113 -5.14 3.78 12.78
CA GLY A 113 -4.02 4.66 13.14
C GLY A 113 -2.67 3.96 12.96
N SER A 114 -1.78 4.04 13.96
CA SER A 114 -0.58 3.21 14.03
C SER A 114 -0.82 1.83 14.65
N GLY A 115 -2.07 1.49 14.98
CA GLY A 115 -2.48 0.18 15.48
C GLY A 115 -2.55 -0.86 14.37
N ALA A 116 -3.56 -1.74 14.44
CA ALA A 116 -3.71 -2.83 13.48
C ALA A 116 -4.05 -2.32 12.08
N ILE A 117 -3.42 -2.93 11.08
CA ILE A 117 -3.75 -2.81 9.66
C ILE A 117 -4.02 -4.21 9.13
N LYS A 118 -5.21 -4.41 8.58
CA LYS A 118 -5.65 -5.68 8.01
C LYS A 118 -5.91 -5.51 6.53
N HIS A 119 -5.40 -6.46 5.76
CA HIS A 119 -5.78 -6.66 4.37
C HIS A 119 -6.81 -7.77 4.29
N ILE A 120 -7.92 -7.50 3.60
CA ILE A 120 -9.08 -8.37 3.54
C ILE A 120 -9.45 -8.62 2.07
N ILE A 121 -9.68 -9.88 1.72
CA ILE A 121 -10.21 -10.28 0.42
C ILE A 121 -11.31 -11.32 0.66
N ASP A 122 -12.43 -11.17 -0.03
CA ASP A 122 -13.58 -12.09 0.07
C ASP A 122 -14.08 -12.29 1.52
N GLY A 123 -13.93 -11.27 2.37
CA GLY A 123 -14.32 -11.28 3.79
C GLY A 123 -13.29 -11.91 4.74
N GLU A 124 -12.20 -12.44 4.23
CA GLU A 124 -11.14 -13.10 5.01
C GLU A 124 -9.92 -12.20 5.16
N VAL A 125 -9.34 -12.14 6.37
CA VAL A 125 -8.08 -11.42 6.62
C VAL A 125 -6.93 -12.23 6.02
N VAL A 126 -6.28 -11.68 5.00
CA VAL A 126 -5.18 -12.34 4.28
C VAL A 126 -3.79 -11.87 4.76
N LEU A 127 -3.72 -10.72 5.42
CA LEU A 127 -2.51 -10.17 6.04
C LEU A 127 -2.90 -9.21 7.17
N GLU A 128 -2.16 -9.24 8.28
CA GLU A 128 -2.34 -8.32 9.41
C GLU A 128 -0.97 -7.96 10.00
N TYR A 129 -0.80 -6.68 10.32
CA TYR A 129 0.40 -6.10 10.93
C TYR A 129 0.03 -4.84 11.71
N GLU A 130 0.98 -4.27 12.44
CA GLU A 130 0.74 -3.07 13.25
C GLU A 130 1.97 -2.16 13.30
N GLN A 131 1.85 -1.00 13.94
CA GLN A 131 2.94 -0.08 14.22
C GLN A 131 3.71 0.29 12.95
N SER A 132 3.00 0.89 11.99
CA SER A 132 3.61 1.55 10.83
C SER A 132 4.61 2.60 11.32
N GLN A 133 5.84 2.52 10.86
CA GLN A 133 6.97 3.32 11.32
C GLN A 133 7.75 3.91 10.16
N TYR A 134 8.26 5.12 10.31
CA TYR A 134 9.26 5.65 9.40
C TYR A 134 10.53 4.82 9.44
N ASP A 135 11.14 4.55 8.29
CA ASP A 135 12.45 3.92 8.24
C ASP A 135 13.57 4.94 8.40
N THR A 136 14.04 5.16 9.62
CA THR A 136 15.10 6.15 9.90
C THR A 136 16.49 5.76 9.35
N ARG A 137 16.62 4.64 8.64
CA ARG A 137 17.82 4.29 7.87
C ARG A 137 17.88 5.04 6.54
N GLU A 138 16.75 5.55 6.07
CA GLU A 138 16.64 6.39 4.88
C GLU A 138 16.53 7.87 5.27
N ASP A 139 17.31 8.74 4.62
CA ASP A 139 17.42 10.14 5.02
C ASP A 139 16.07 10.88 4.92
N HIS A 140 15.31 10.69 3.83
CA HIS A 140 14.00 11.34 3.64
C HIS A 140 12.98 10.90 4.70
N SER A 141 12.87 9.59 4.93
CA SER A 141 11.99 9.02 5.95
C SER A 141 12.37 9.47 7.36
N LYS A 142 13.67 9.63 7.64
CA LYS A 142 14.17 10.20 8.90
C LYS A 142 13.75 11.65 9.05
N GLU A 143 13.89 12.48 8.02
CA GLU A 143 13.42 13.88 8.05
C GLU A 143 11.91 13.97 8.30
N LEU A 144 11.12 13.09 7.69
CA LEU A 144 9.68 13.03 7.92
C LEU A 144 9.36 12.66 9.37
N SER A 145 10.06 11.68 9.94
CA SER A 145 9.91 11.30 11.35
C SER A 145 10.26 12.45 12.30
N GLU A 146 11.35 13.17 12.03
CA GLU A 146 11.75 14.34 12.83
C GLU A 146 10.72 15.47 12.76
N LYS A 147 10.14 15.73 11.56
CA LYS A 147 9.06 16.71 11.38
C LYS A 147 7.77 16.28 12.07
N ALA A 148 7.44 15.00 12.04
CA ALA A 148 6.27 14.44 12.74
C ALA A 148 6.46 14.39 14.26
N GLY A 149 7.70 14.40 14.75
CA GLY A 149 8.02 14.24 16.17
C GLY A 149 7.72 12.83 16.71
N SER A 150 7.59 11.85 15.82
CA SER A 150 7.24 10.46 16.14
C SER A 150 7.88 9.50 15.14
N LEU A 151 8.20 8.30 15.61
CA LEU A 151 8.57 7.19 14.72
C LEU A 151 7.32 6.54 14.11
N LEU A 152 6.22 6.49 14.87
CA LEU A 152 4.95 5.90 14.45
C LEU A 152 4.20 6.82 13.49
N ILE A 153 3.61 6.21 12.47
CA ILE A 153 2.78 6.86 11.47
C ILE A 153 1.32 6.61 11.85
N GLU A 154 0.67 7.64 12.40
CA GLU A 154 -0.72 7.58 12.90
C GLU A 154 -1.75 7.97 11.84
N GLU A 155 -1.34 8.72 10.83
CA GLU A 155 -2.19 9.17 9.73
C GLU A 155 -1.36 9.50 8.49
N GLY A 156 -2.01 9.51 7.33
CA GLY A 156 -1.39 10.00 6.11
C GLY A 156 -2.38 10.07 4.96
N THR A 157 -1.87 10.43 3.78
CA THR A 157 -2.66 10.43 2.55
C THR A 157 -2.90 9.00 2.07
N ILE A 158 -3.90 8.84 1.21
CA ILE A 158 -4.14 7.62 0.45
C ILE A 158 -3.86 7.91 -1.01
N SER A 159 -3.11 7.05 -1.70
CA SER A 159 -2.90 7.19 -3.14
C SER A 159 -2.95 5.87 -3.88
N LEU A 160 -3.35 5.91 -5.15
CA LEU A 160 -3.36 4.73 -6.03
C LEU A 160 -2.13 4.75 -6.93
N GLN A 161 -1.35 3.68 -6.90
CA GLN A 161 -0.16 3.52 -7.69
C GLN A 161 -0.51 3.10 -9.12
N SER A 162 0.28 3.60 -10.07
CA SER A 162 0.38 3.04 -11.42
C SER A 162 1.83 2.64 -11.61
N GLU A 163 2.07 1.40 -12.03
CA GLU A 163 3.42 0.87 -12.11
C GLU A 163 3.64 0.12 -13.42
N SER A 164 3.74 0.89 -14.51
CA SER A 164 4.00 0.41 -15.88
C SER A 164 2.95 -0.50 -16.55
N HIS A 165 2.02 -1.11 -15.81
CA HIS A 165 0.91 -1.90 -16.37
C HIS A 165 -0.42 -1.15 -16.25
N PRO A 166 -1.24 -1.08 -17.31
CA PRO A 166 -2.57 -0.51 -17.20
C PRO A 166 -3.45 -1.24 -16.16
N VAL A 167 -4.02 -0.45 -15.25
CA VAL A 167 -4.93 -0.89 -14.20
C VAL A 167 -6.21 -0.07 -14.26
N GLU A 168 -7.35 -0.73 -14.09
CA GLU A 168 -8.64 -0.08 -13.97
C GLU A 168 -9.15 -0.17 -12.54
N PHE A 169 -9.68 0.94 -12.03
CA PHE A 169 -10.41 1.00 -10.78
C PHE A 169 -11.84 1.42 -11.10
N ARG A 170 -12.83 0.65 -10.66
CA ARG A 170 -14.25 1.01 -10.87
C ARG A 170 -14.94 1.51 -9.61
N LYS A 171 -14.42 1.15 -8.42
CA LYS A 171 -14.88 1.64 -7.13
C LYS A 171 -13.71 1.83 -6.19
N VAL A 172 -13.74 2.96 -5.49
CA VAL A 172 -12.83 3.32 -4.41
C VAL A 172 -13.70 3.97 -3.34
N GLU A 173 -13.99 3.22 -2.30
CA GLU A 173 -14.93 3.60 -1.23
C GLU A 173 -14.15 3.73 0.07
N LEU A 174 -14.39 4.81 0.80
CA LEU A 174 -13.75 5.08 2.08
C LEU A 174 -14.81 5.28 3.16
N LEU A 175 -14.67 4.53 4.25
CA LEU A 175 -15.44 4.70 5.47
C LEU A 175 -14.49 5.11 6.59
N VAL A 176 -14.68 6.32 7.13
CA VAL A 176 -13.97 6.73 8.35
C VAL A 176 -14.56 5.96 9.54
N LEU A 177 -13.69 5.45 10.42
CA LEU A 177 -14.10 4.73 11.63
C LEU A 177 -14.12 5.72 12.81
N GLU A 178 -15.18 5.66 13.62
CA GLU A 178 -15.30 6.43 14.87
C GLU A 178 -14.65 5.65 16.01
N GLU A 179 -13.52 6.13 16.53
CA GLU A 179 -12.76 5.54 17.65
C GLU A 179 -12.42 6.58 18.72
#